data_AF-A0A173SX91-F1
#
_entry.id   AF-A0A173SX91-F1
#
_cell.length_a   1.000
_cell.length_b   1.000
_cell.length_c   1.000
_cell.angle_alpha   90.00
_cell.angle_beta   90.00
_cell.angle_gamma   90.00
#
_symmetry.space_group_name_H-M   'P 1'
#
loop_
_entity.id
_entity.type
_entity.pdbx_description
1 polymer ?
#
loop_
_entity_poly.entity_id
_entity_poly.type
_entity_poly.pdbx_seq_one_letter_code
_entity_poly.pdbx_strand_id
1 'polypeptide(L)'
;MDHRKVRKIYWICWLLASVIVVFGALLPDEKMQKIVIAIGIIIVIFGNIIAICFMRCPYCRGLLNLRGFSPDYCPYCGKKI
;
A
#
# COMPACT_ATOMS: atom_id res chain seq x y z
N MET A 1 11.56 9.00 5.05
CA MET A 1 10.80 7.77 5.36
C MET A 1 11.41 6.63 4.53
N ASP A 2 11.92 5.58 5.17
CA ASP A 2 12.60 4.48 4.46
C ASP A 2 11.64 3.72 3.52
N HIS A 3 12.09 3.42 2.31
CA HIS A 3 11.34 2.61 1.34
C HIS A 3 10.90 1.25 1.93
N ARG A 4 11.71 0.65 2.81
CA ARG A 4 11.36 -0.58 3.57
C ARG A 4 10.18 -0.37 4.53
N LYS A 5 10.13 0.76 5.23
CA LYS A 5 9.02 1.09 6.15
C LYS A 5 7.74 1.36 5.37
N VAL A 6 7.83 2.09 4.26
CA VAL A 6 6.71 2.36 3.35
C VAL A 6 6.10 1.07 2.83
N ARG A 7 6.93 0.10 2.42
CA ARG A 7 6.46 -1.22 1.97
C ARG A 7 5.70 -1.96 3.08
N LYS A 8 6.21 -1.96 4.31
CA LYS A 8 5.50 -2.57 5.45
C LYS A 8 4.15 -1.90 5.69
N ILE A 9 4.11 -0.57 5.69
CA ILE A 9 2.87 0.21 5.84
C ILE A 9 1.88 -0.14 4.72
N TYR A 10 2.34 -0.20 3.46
CA TYR A 10 1.51 -0.57 2.32
C TYR A 10 0.84 -1.95 2.50
N TRP A 11 1.63 -2.97 2.84
CA TRP A 11 1.12 -4.32 3.05
C TRP A 11 0.19 -4.41 4.25
N ILE A 12 0.48 -3.70 5.34
CA ILE A 12 -0.40 -3.60 6.51
C ILE A 12 -1.74 -2.96 6.12
N CYS A 13 -1.72 -1.83 5.43
CA CYS A 13 -2.93 -1.16 4.94
C CYS A 13 -3.76 -2.07 4.02
N TRP A 14 -3.10 -2.81 3.13
CA TRP A 14 -3.77 -3.77 2.25
C TRP A 14 -4.42 -4.91 3.02
N LEU A 15 -3.71 -5.48 4.00
CA LEU A 15 -4.24 -6.54 4.84
C LEU A 15 -5.44 -6.03 5.66
N LEU A 16 -5.30 -4.89 6.34
CA LEU A 16 -6.37 -4.27 7.11
C LEU A 16 -7.61 -3.99 6.24
N ALA A 17 -7.43 -3.38 5.08
CA ALA A 17 -8.54 -3.09 4.18
C ALA A 17 -9.21 -4.37 3.65
N SER A 18 -8.44 -5.41 3.33
CA SER A 18 -9.01 -6.69 2.90
C SER A 18 -9.88 -7.32 3.98
N VAL A 19 -9.43 -7.28 5.24
CA VAL A 19 -10.20 -7.75 6.39
C VAL A 19 -11.48 -6.94 6.54
N ILE A 20 -11.39 -5.61 6.53
CA ILE A 20 -12.56 -4.71 6.65
C ILE A 20 -13.60 -4.97 5.55
N VAL A 21 -13.16 -5.15 4.30
CA VAL A 21 -14.08 -5.40 3.18
C VAL A 21 -14.74 -6.77 3.30
N VAL A 22 -13.99 -7.82 3.67
CA VAL A 22 -14.53 -9.17 3.85
C VAL A 22 -15.54 -9.21 5.00
N PHE A 23 -15.21 -8.61 6.15
CA PHE A 23 -16.14 -8.50 7.27
C PHE A 23 -17.34 -7.61 6.93
N GLY A 24 -17.12 -6.52 6.21
CA GLY A 24 -18.20 -5.64 5.74
C GLY A 24 -19.18 -6.34 4.82
N ALA A 25 -18.72 -7.27 3.97
CA ALA A 25 -19.56 -8.06 3.09
C ALA A 25 -20.42 -9.11 3.81
N LEU A 26 -20.07 -9.47 5.06
CA LEU A 26 -20.86 -10.38 5.89
C LEU A 26 -21.96 -9.65 6.69
N LEU A 27 -22.01 -8.31 6.65
CA LEU A 27 -23.03 -7.54 7.33
C LEU A 27 -24.39 -7.67 6.59
N PRO A 28 -25.49 -7.98 7.31
CA PRO A 28 -26.81 -8.11 6.70
C PRO A 28 -27.47 -6.75 6.38
N ASP A 29 -26.94 -5.66 6.93
CA ASP A 29 -27.48 -4.31 6.75
C ASP A 29 -26.81 -3.61 5.55
N GLU A 30 -27.57 -3.40 4.48
CA GLU A 30 -27.07 -2.84 3.22
C GLU A 30 -26.46 -1.44 3.36
N LYS A 31 -27.00 -0.59 4.25
CA LYS A 31 -26.47 0.76 4.45
C LYS A 31 -25.11 0.71 5.12
N MET A 32 -24.99 -0.09 6.18
CA MET A 32 -23.73 -0.26 6.90
C MET A 32 -22.69 -0.97 6.05
N GLN A 33 -23.09 -1.98 5.26
CA GLN A 33 -22.22 -2.66 4.30
C GLN A 33 -21.58 -1.67 3.30
N LYS A 34 -22.38 -0.80 2.66
CA LYS A 34 -21.86 0.19 1.70
C LYS A 34 -20.85 1.15 2.36
N ILE A 35 -21.13 1.60 3.57
CA ILE A 35 -20.24 2.50 4.32
C ILE A 35 -18.91 1.81 4.66
N VAL A 36 -18.96 0.58 5.18
CA VAL A 36 -17.77 -0.17 5.58
C VAL A 36 -16.89 -0.51 4.36
N ILE A 37 -17.51 -0.91 3.25
CA ILE A 37 -16.79 -1.17 1.99
C ILE A 37 -16.13 0.13 1.47
N ALA A 38 -16.85 1.26 1.51
CA ALA A 38 -16.30 2.56 1.09
C ALA A 38 -15.07 2.96 1.92
N ILE A 39 -15.11 2.76 3.25
CA ILE A 39 -13.97 3.02 4.14
C ILE A 39 -12.79 2.12 3.76
N GLY A 40 -13.03 0.83 3.53
CA GLY A 40 -11.98 -0.10 3.09
C GLY A 40 -11.30 0.34 1.80
N ILE A 41 -12.07 0.80 0.81
CA ILE A 41 -11.56 1.32 -0.46
C ILE A 41 -10.69 2.57 -0.24
N ILE A 42 -11.13 3.50 0.61
CA ILE A 42 -10.38 4.72 0.92
C ILE A 42 -9.01 4.37 1.52
N ILE A 43 -8.96 3.42 2.45
CA ILE A 43 -7.70 2.97 3.08
C ILE A 43 -6.74 2.40 2.02
N VAL A 44 -7.22 1.60 1.07
CA VAL A 44 -6.39 1.07 -0.03
C VAL A 44 -5.87 2.19 -0.90
N ILE A 45 -6.70 3.17 -1.26
CA ILE A 45 -6.30 4.32 -2.09
C ILE A 45 -5.17 5.09 -1.40
N PHE A 46 -5.34 5.43 -0.11
CA PHE A 46 -4.30 6.13 0.65
C PHE A 46 -3.01 5.31 0.74
N GLY A 47 -3.09 4.00 0.99
CA GLY A 47 -1.93 3.12 0.99
C GLY A 47 -1.17 3.14 -0.34
N ASN A 48 -1.89 3.08 -1.47
CA ASN A 48 -1.29 3.16 -2.80
C ASN A 48 -0.65 4.54 -3.09
N ILE A 49 -1.28 5.64 -2.67
CA ILE A 49 -0.71 6.98 -2.84
C ILE A 49 0.61 7.10 -2.07
N ILE A 50 0.64 6.67 -0.81
CA ILE A 50 1.86 6.68 0.01
C ILE A 50 2.94 5.81 -0.64
N ALA A 51 2.57 4.63 -1.13
CA ALA A 51 3.49 3.76 -1.86
C ALA A 51 4.09 4.44 -3.09
N ILE A 52 3.27 5.02 -3.97
CA ILE A 52 3.74 5.65 -5.23
C ILE A 52 4.61 6.89 -4.96
N CYS A 53 4.26 7.68 -3.94
CA CYS A 53 4.99 8.89 -3.58
C CYS A 53 6.35 8.59 -2.94
N PHE A 54 6.42 7.58 -2.05
CA PHE A 54 7.60 7.32 -1.24
C PHE A 54 8.43 6.09 -1.64
N MET A 55 7.94 5.20 -2.51
CA MET A 55 8.73 4.12 -3.12
C MET A 55 9.53 4.63 -4.31
N ARG A 56 10.34 5.65 -4.06
CA ARG A 56 11.25 6.23 -5.05
C ARG A 56 12.67 6.14 -4.55
N CYS A 57 13.59 5.84 -5.46
CA CYS A 57 15.01 5.84 -5.16
C CYS A 57 15.46 7.26 -4.74
N PRO A 58 16.20 7.45 -3.63
CA PRO A 58 16.66 8.76 -3.19
C PRO A 58 17.64 9.41 -4.16
N TYR A 59 18.32 8.62 -5.01
CA TYR A 59 19.33 9.12 -5.94
C TYR A 59 18.76 9.51 -7.30
N CYS A 60 18.00 8.62 -7.95
CA CYS A 60 17.49 8.85 -9.31
C CYS A 60 15.98 9.12 -9.35
N ARG A 61 15.28 9.03 -8.21
CA ARG A 61 13.82 9.11 -8.10
C ARG A 61 13.04 8.08 -8.93
N GLY A 62 13.73 7.07 -9.47
CA GLY A 62 13.12 5.93 -10.16
C GLY A 62 12.16 5.19 -9.23
N LEU A 63 11.02 4.76 -9.79
CA LEU A 63 9.95 4.08 -9.04
C LEU A 63 10.41 2.66 -8.68
N LEU A 64 10.48 2.35 -7.39
CA LEU A 64 10.90 1.02 -6.94
C LEU A 64 9.73 0.04 -7.04
N ASN A 65 10.01 -1.20 -7.41
CA ASN A 65 9.01 -2.25 -7.44
C ASN A 65 8.36 -2.42 -6.05
N LEU A 66 7.04 -2.21 -6.02
CA LEU A 66 6.22 -2.36 -4.82
C LEU A 66 5.96 -3.83 -4.48
N ARG A 67 5.87 -4.67 -5.53
CA ARG A 67 5.74 -6.12 -5.45
C ARG A 67 7.11 -6.78 -5.29
N GLY A 68 7.19 -7.81 -4.44
CA GLY A 68 8.40 -8.62 -4.22
C GLY A 68 9.25 -8.17 -3.02
N PHE A 69 10.50 -8.63 -2.98
CA PHE A 69 11.47 -8.27 -1.94
C PHE A 69 12.03 -6.86 -2.15
N SER A 70 12.47 -6.21 -1.07
CA SER A 70 13.08 -4.88 -1.15
C SER A 70 14.43 -5.03 -1.83
N PRO A 71 14.63 -4.45 -3.03
CA PRO A 71 15.91 -4.60 -3.70
C PRO A 71 16.96 -3.78 -2.93
N ASP A 72 18.12 -4.38 -2.67
CA ASP A 72 19.24 -3.66 -2.03
C ASP A 72 19.88 -2.65 -3.00
N TYR A 73 19.65 -2.81 -4.30
CA TYR A 73 20.17 -1.94 -5.36
C TYR A 73 19.04 -1.41 -6.23
N CYS A 74 19.10 -0.14 -6.61
CA CYS A 74 18.12 0.46 -7.49
C CYS A 74 18.27 -0.09 -8.94
N PRO A 75 17.20 -0.58 -9.58
CA PRO A 75 17.28 -1.15 -10.93
C PRO A 75 17.55 -0.10 -12.03
N TYR A 76 17.38 1.19 -11.74
CA TYR A 76 17.60 2.27 -12.70
C TYR A 76 19.00 2.87 -12.64
N CYS A 77 19.54 3.07 -11.42
CA CYS A 77 20.83 3.75 -11.23
C CYS A 77 21.94 2.87 -10.65
N GLY A 78 21.63 1.62 -10.27
CA GLY A 78 22.59 0.69 -9.69
C GLY A 78 23.10 1.04 -8.28
N LYS A 79 22.65 2.15 -7.69
CA LYS A 79 23.07 2.56 -6.33
C LYS A 79 22.35 1.74 -5.26
N LYS A 80 23.07 1.47 -4.16
CA LYS A 80 22.54 0.79 -2.98
C LYS A 80 21.52 1.68 -2.24
N ILE A 81 20.40 1.11 -1.82
CA ILE A 81 19.22 1.82 -1.26
C ILE A 81 18.86 1.42 0.16
#